data_AF-A0A521M1P6-F1
#
_entry.id   AF-A0A521M1P6-F1
#
_cell.length_a   1.000
_cell.length_b   1.000
_cell.length_c   1.000
_cell.angle_alpha   90.00
_cell.angle_beta   90.00
_cell.angle_gamma   90.00
#
_symmetry.space_group_name_H-M   'P 1'
#
loop_
_entity.id
_entity.type
_entity.pdbx_description
1 polymer ?
#
loop_
_entity_poly.entity_id
_entity_poly.type
_entity_poly.pdbx_seq_one_letter_code
_entity_poly.pdbx_strand_id
1 'polypeptide(L)' 'MARYRVTAPTFLEAVLREPGEVIDYVGDPGSALAPLDAAARRAVKAYRARRAAVVAASPAAEEQSSAAPLSSTTED' A
#
# COMPACT_ATOMS: atom_id res chain seq x y z
N MET A 1 -9.83 15.13 -13.59
CA MET A 1 -8.96 13.96 -13.31
C MET A 1 -8.23 14.22 -12.00
N ALA A 2 -7.79 13.17 -11.30
CA ALA A 2 -7.11 13.30 -10.03
C ALA A 2 -5.60 13.40 -10.24
N ARG A 3 -4.98 14.45 -9.68
CA ARG A 3 -3.54 14.70 -9.78
C ARG A 3 -2.78 14.20 -8.58
N TYR A 4 -1.68 13.49 -8.86
CA TYR A 4 -0.81 12.93 -7.85
C TYR A 4 0.64 13.30 -8.11
N ARG A 5 1.40 13.45 -7.02
CA ARG A 5 2.86 13.46 -7.04
C ARG A 5 3.37 12.10 -6.61
N VAL A 6 4.23 11.49 -7.41
CA VAL A 6 4.90 10.24 -7.07
C VAL A 6 5.88 10.50 -5.93
N THR A 7 5.81 9.70 -4.87
CA THR A 7 6.71 9.85 -3.69
C THR A 7 7.78 8.77 -3.62
N ALA A 8 7.56 7.64 -4.31
CA ALA A 8 8.48 6.51 -4.39
C ALA A 8 8.38 5.86 -5.78
N PRO A 9 9.44 5.20 -6.29
CA PRO A 9 9.41 4.54 -7.59
C PRO A 9 8.25 3.54 -7.65
N THR A 10 7.40 3.65 -8.66
CA THR A 10 6.19 2.83 -8.75
C THR A 10 5.82 2.54 -10.20
N PHE A 11 5.36 1.32 -10.47
CA PHE A 11 4.85 0.95 -11.80
C PHE A 11 3.36 1.28 -11.87
N LEU A 12 3.01 2.22 -12.74
CA LEU A 12 1.63 2.62 -13.02
C LEU A 12 1.37 2.50 -14.52
N GLU A 13 0.30 1.80 -14.89
CA GLU A 13 -0.09 1.63 -16.30
C GLU A 13 1.04 1.07 -17.18
N ALA A 14 1.79 0.10 -16.65
CA ALA A 14 2.98 -0.50 -17.28
C ALA A 14 4.17 0.46 -17.51
N VAL A 15 4.14 1.66 -16.90
CA VAL A 15 5.21 2.64 -16.95
C VAL A 15 5.82 2.80 -15.56
N LEU A 16 7.15 2.73 -15.45
CA LEU A 16 7.85 3.09 -14.23
C LEU A 16 7.81 4.61 -14.06
N ARG A 17 7.25 5.06 -12.95
CA ARG A 17 7.18 6.47 -12.56
C ARG A 17 8.17 6.75 -11.44
N GLU A 18 8.90 7.86 -11.60
CA GLU A 18 9.97 8.25 -10.69
C GLU A 18 9.47 9.19 -9.59
N PRO A 19 10.11 9.19 -8.41
CA PRO A 19 9.79 10.13 -7.34
C PRO A 19 9.85 11.59 -7.81
N GLY A 20 8.85 12.37 -7.42
CA GLY A 20 8.73 13.78 -7.76
C GLY A 20 7.88 14.07 -9.01
N GLU A 21 7.62 13.07 -9.84
CA GLU A 21 6.79 13.19 -11.05
C GLU A 21 5.34 13.54 -10.69
N VAL A 22 4.70 14.40 -11.49
CA VAL A 22 3.28 14.75 -11.35
C VAL A 22 2.49 14.08 -12.47
N ILE A 23 1.53 13.25 -12.08
CA ILE A 23 0.73 12.45 -13.02
C ILE A 23 -0.77 12.66 -12.79
N ASP A 24 -1.52 12.60 -13.88
CA ASP A 24 -2.97 12.46 -13.87
C ASP A 24 -3.28 10.96 -13.90
N TYR A 25 -3.85 10.41 -12.81
CA TYR A 25 -4.07 8.97 -12.69
C TYR A 25 -5.51 8.67 -12.25
N VAL A 26 -6.10 7.64 -12.87
CA VAL A 26 -7.46 7.18 -12.59
C VAL A 26 -7.39 5.74 -12.12
N GLY A 27 -7.35 5.53 -10.81
CA GLY A 27 -7.22 4.21 -10.22
C GLY A 27 -7.02 4.28 -8.70
N ASP A 28 -6.57 3.18 -8.12
CA ASP A 28 -6.26 3.12 -6.69
C ASP A 28 -4.91 3.79 -6.41
N PRO A 29 -4.88 4.89 -5.63
CA PRO A 29 -3.68 5.71 -5.49
C PRO A 29 -2.54 5.04 -4.72
N GLY A 30 -2.78 3.92 -4.04
CA GLY A 30 -1.75 3.22 -3.26
C GLY A 30 -1.09 4.13 -2.21
N SER A 31 0.10 3.73 -1.76
CA SER A 31 0.93 4.50 -0.80
C SER A 31 2.00 5.38 -1.47
N ALA A 32 2.34 5.09 -2.73
CA ALA A 32 3.41 5.79 -3.48
C ALA A 32 2.95 7.08 -4.18
N LEU A 33 1.68 7.49 -3.99
CA LEU A 33 1.10 8.69 -4.60
C LEU A 33 0.60 9.67 -3.54
N ALA A 34 1.12 10.90 -3.59
CA ALA A 34 0.66 12.03 -2.79
C ALA A 34 -0.40 12.83 -3.56
N PRO A 35 -1.61 13.05 -3.00
CA PRO A 35 -2.67 13.79 -3.69
C PRO A 35 -2.36 15.29 -3.76
N LEU A 36 -2.41 15.87 -4.97
CA LEU A 36 -2.16 17.30 -5.18
C LEU A 36 -3.44 18.13 -5.17
N ASP A 37 -4.54 17.59 -5.70
CA ASP A 37 -5.82 18.29 -5.82
C ASP A 37 -6.93 17.70 -4.93
N ALA A 38 -8.09 18.36 -4.94
CA ALA A 38 -9.25 17.91 -4.18
C ALA A 38 -9.83 16.57 -4.68
N ALA A 39 -9.71 16.26 -5.97
CA ALA A 39 -10.19 15.01 -6.54
C ALA A 39 -9.35 13.82 -6.06
N ALA A 40 -8.02 13.96 -6.08
CA ALA A 40 -7.06 13.01 -5.56
C ALA A 40 -7.23 12.77 -4.06
N ARG A 41 -7.45 13.83 -3.27
CA ARG A 41 -7.75 13.70 -1.83
C ARG A 41 -9.00 12.86 -1.58
N ARG A 42 -10.06 13.07 -2.37
CA ARG A 42 -11.30 12.28 -2.28
C ARG A 42 -11.06 10.81 -2.65
N ALA A 43 -10.31 10.55 -3.71
CA ALA A 43 -9.95 9.20 -4.14
C ALA A 43 -9.13 8.45 -3.09
N VAL A 44 -8.12 9.09 -2.49
CA VAL A 44 -7.32 8.50 -1.39
C VAL A 44 -8.21 8.17 -0.19
N LYS A 45 -9.13 9.07 0.20
CA LYS A 45 -10.04 8.83 1.32
C LYS A 45 -10.96 7.63 1.04
N ALA A 46 -11.55 7.56 -0.15
CA ALA A 46 -12.41 6.45 -0.55
C ALA A 46 -11.64 5.12 -0.60
N TYR A 47 -10.42 5.13 -1.15
CA TYR A 47 -9.54 3.96 -1.19
C TYR A 47 -9.22 3.44 0.22
N ARG A 48 -8.82 4.33 1.14
CA ARG A 48 -8.55 3.97 2.54
C ARG A 48 -9.77 3.39 3.25
N ALA A 49 -10.94 3.98 3.05
CA ALA A 49 -12.18 3.47 3.63
C ALA A 49 -12.51 2.05 3.12
N ARG A 50 -12.36 1.80 1.81
CA ARG A 50 -12.53 0.45 1.23
C ARG A 50 -11.54 -0.54 1.80
N ARG A 51 -10.25 -0.18 1.87
CA ARG A 51 -9.20 -1.03 2.46
C ARG A 51 -9.48 -1.35 3.94
N ALA A 52 -9.90 -0.37 4.72
CA ALA A 52 -10.25 -0.57 6.13
C ALA A 52 -11.44 -1.53 6.29
N ALA A 53 -12.46 -1.43 5.43
CA ALA A 53 -13.60 -2.35 5.46
C ALA A 53 -13.20 -3.79 5.12
N VAL A 54 -12.27 -3.99 4.16
CA VAL A 54 -11.75 -5.34 3.83
C VAL A 54 -10.98 -5.94 5.01
N VAL A 55 -10.12 -5.16 5.67
CA VAL A 55 -9.37 -5.62 6.84
C VAL A 55 -10.32 -5.96 7.99
N ALA A 56 -11.32 -5.12 8.25
CA ALA A 56 -12.32 -5.38 9.28
C ALA A 56 -13.18 -6.63 9.00
N ALA A 57 -13.40 -6.96 7.72
CA ALA A 57 -14.12 -8.16 7.31
C ALA A 57 -13.26 -9.44 7.30
N SER A 58 -11.96 -9.36 7.57
CA SER A 58 -11.05 -10.51 7.58
C SER A 58 -10.04 -10.44 8.75
N PRO A 59 -10.48 -10.72 10.00
CA PRO A 59 -9.60 -10.68 11.17
C PRO A 59 -8.64 -11.89 11.30
N ALA A 60 -8.38 -12.65 10.24
CA ALA A 60 -7.56 -13.87 10.30
C ALA A 60 -6.19 -13.70 9.63
N ALA A 61 -5.27 -12.96 10.26
CA ALA A 61 -3.85 -12.96 9.86
C ALA A 61 -2.91 -12.52 11.01
N GLU A 62 -3.27 -12.83 12.26
CA GLU A 62 -2.43 -12.53 13.42
C GLU A 62 -2.06 -13.84 14.13
N GLU A 63 -1.32 -14.74 13.48
CA GLU A 63 -0.62 -15.83 14.19
C GLU A 63 0.49 -16.53 13.38
N GLN A 64 1.42 -15.80 12.76
CA GLN A 64 2.66 -16.41 12.20
C GLN A 64 3.88 -15.50 12.35
N SER A 65 4.12 -14.95 13.54
CA SER A 65 5.43 -14.40 13.87
C SER A 65 5.68 -14.41 15.38
N SER A 66 5.67 -15.60 15.98
CA SER A 66 6.31 -15.78 17.28
C SER A 66 6.69 -17.26 17.48
N ALA A 67 7.88 -17.46 18.06
CA ALA A 67 8.51 -18.71 18.48
C ALA A 67 9.31 -19.49 17.41
N ALA A 68 10.56 -19.05 17.21
CA ALA A 68 11.66 -19.99 17.17
C ALA A 68 11.79 -20.69 18.54
N PRO A 69 12.09 -22.00 18.58
CA PRO A 69 13.00 -22.49 19.59
C PRO A 69 14.28 -23.00 18.93
N LEU A 70 15.37 -22.31 19.24
CA LEU A 70 16.71 -22.88 19.25
C LEU A 70 16.70 -24.03 20.26
N SER A 71 17.07 -25.24 19.85
CA SER A 71 17.75 -26.21 20.72
C SER A 71 18.51 -27.21 19.86
N SER A 72 19.79 -26.91 19.71
CA SER A 72 20.88 -27.88 19.60
C SER A 72 20.88 -28.84 20.80
N THR A 73 21.68 -29.91 20.72
CA THR A 73 22.04 -30.93 21.75
C THR A 73 21.24 -32.22 21.65
N THR A 74 21.77 -33.45 21.69
CA THR A 74 23.08 -34.12 21.58
C THR A 74 22.74 -35.63 21.63
N GLU A 75 23.60 -36.46 21.04
CA GLU A 75 23.75 -37.93 21.14
C GLU A 75 23.06 -38.68 22.31
N ASP A 76 22.51 -39.88 21.99
CA ASP A 76 23.01 -41.19 22.49
C ASP A 76 22.64 -42.29 21.47
#